data_AF-A0A062U2Z7-F1
#
_entry.id   AF-A0A062U2Z7-F1
#
_cell.length_a   1.000
_cell.length_b   1.000
_cell.length_c   1.000
_cell.angle_alpha   90.00
_cell.angle_beta   90.00
_cell.angle_gamma   90.00
#
_symmetry.space_group_name_H-M   'P 1'
#
loop_
_entity.id
_entity.type
_entity.pdbx_description
1 polymer ?
#
loop_
_entity_poly.entity_id
_entity_poly.type
_entity_poly.pdbx_seq_one_letter_code
_entity_poly.pdbx_strand_id
1 'polypeptide(L)'
;MKIALPAIWFVLGALVFVAAIGISGVAVPQETIPSMLAMNMPVAVLTLTMCVGIGLAYMLALKIRSSTPLLVFGVLHLVATAFSQVSAVMGNIIRQKLMYQSMSMPDGSQMMSLYYSGASLLGFLGWVFFIIAMTIALNTKPPVEETF
;
A
#
# COMPACT_ATOMS: atom_id res chain seq x y z
N MET A 1 -1.61 20.55 4.93
CA MET A 1 -1.38 19.49 3.92
C MET A 1 0.04 18.92 3.91
N LYS A 2 1.11 19.71 4.06
CA LYS A 2 2.52 19.21 3.95
C LYS A 2 2.88 18.07 4.93
N ILE A 3 2.29 18.06 6.12
CA ILE A 3 2.53 17.02 7.16
C ILE A 3 1.53 15.84 7.01
N ALA A 4 0.41 16.05 6.33
CA ALA A 4 -0.66 15.06 6.26
C ALA A 4 -0.28 13.86 5.37
N LEU A 5 0.36 14.09 4.22
CA LEU A 5 0.69 13.01 3.30
C LEU A 5 1.61 11.93 3.94
N PRO A 6 2.74 12.30 4.59
CA PRO A 6 3.57 11.32 5.31
C PRO A 6 2.82 10.55 6.40
N ALA A 7 1.99 11.24 7.20
CA ALA A 7 1.22 10.61 8.26
C ALA A 7 0.23 9.58 7.72
N ILE A 8 -0.43 9.87 6.59
CA ILE A 8 -1.38 8.95 5.97
C ILE A 8 -0.67 7.71 5.42
N TRP A 9 0.59 7.81 4.97
CA TRP A 9 1.39 6.64 4.62
C TRP A 9 1.64 5.71 5.82
N PHE A 10 1.92 6.28 7.00
CA PHE A 10 2.09 5.48 8.22
C PHE A 10 0.78 4.80 8.63
N VAL A 11 -0.34 5.51 8.54
CA VAL A 11 -1.68 4.97 8.80
C VAL A 11 -2.00 3.84 7.82
N LEU A 12 -1.71 4.01 6.52
CA LEU A 12 -1.92 2.97 5.52
C LEU A 12 -1.11 1.71 5.85
N GLY A 13 0.18 1.85 6.18
CA GLY A 13 1.02 0.73 6.58
C GLY A 13 0.46 -0.01 7.80
N ALA A 14 0.01 0.72 8.82
CA ALA A 14 -0.61 0.13 10.01
C ALA A 14 -1.92 -0.60 9.67
N LEU A 15 -2.76 -0.03 8.80
CA LEU A 15 -4.01 -0.65 8.36
C LEU A 15 -3.75 -1.94 7.59
N VAL A 16 -2.76 -1.98 6.70
CA VAL A 16 -2.38 -3.21 5.97
C VAL A 16 -1.90 -4.28 6.94
N PHE A 17 -1.08 -3.89 7.92
CA PHE A 17 -0.60 -4.81 8.94
C PHE A 17 -1.75 -5.41 9.77
N VAL A 18 -2.67 -4.58 10.24
CA VAL A 18 -3.86 -5.03 10.97
C VAL A 18 -4.77 -5.88 10.09
N ALA A 19 -4.95 -5.53 8.81
CA ALA A 19 -5.74 -6.32 7.88
C ALA A 19 -5.14 -7.73 7.67
N ALA A 20 -3.81 -7.86 7.60
CA ALA A 20 -3.16 -9.16 7.49
C ALA A 20 -3.43 -10.05 8.71
N ILE A 21 -3.42 -9.48 9.92
CA ILE A 21 -3.79 -10.19 11.16
C ILE A 21 -5.27 -10.55 11.13
N GLY A 22 -6.14 -9.59 10.79
CA GLY A 22 -7.58 -9.77 10.73
C GLY A 22 -8.00 -10.89 9.78
N ILE A 23 -7.54 -10.86 8.53
CA ILE A 23 -7.81 -11.91 7.53
C ILE A 23 -7.34 -13.28 8.04
N SER A 24 -6.18 -13.34 8.69
CA SER A 24 -5.65 -14.58 9.26
C SER A 24 -6.47 -15.10 10.45
N GLY A 25 -7.22 -14.23 11.14
CA GLY A 25 -8.04 -14.59 12.31
C GLY A 25 -9.52 -14.80 12.03
N VAL A 26 -10.09 -14.21 10.97
CA VAL A 26 -11.55 -14.24 10.71
C VAL A 26 -11.96 -15.05 9.47
N ALA A 27 -11.03 -15.31 8.54
CA ALA A 27 -11.37 -15.91 7.25
C ALA A 27 -10.88 -17.37 7.10
N VAL A 28 -10.43 -18.00 8.20
CA VAL A 28 -9.90 -19.37 8.23
C VAL A 28 -10.33 -20.13 9.49
N PRO A 29 -10.37 -21.48 9.47
CA PRO A 29 -10.56 -22.30 10.66
C PRO A 29 -9.48 -22.06 11.73
N GLN A 30 -9.86 -22.16 13.02
CA GLN A 30 -9.01 -21.79 14.16
C GLN A 30 -7.65 -22.51 14.17
N GLU A 31 -7.65 -23.78 13.82
CA GLU A 31 -6.47 -24.64 13.76
C GLU A 31 -5.45 -24.21 12.70
N THR A 32 -5.87 -23.39 11.72
CA THR A 32 -5.00 -22.90 10.64
C THR A 32 -4.53 -21.45 10.85
N ILE A 33 -4.98 -20.77 11.91
CA ILE A 33 -4.56 -19.39 12.22
C ILE A 33 -3.03 -19.26 12.32
N PRO A 34 -2.28 -20.15 13.02
CA PRO A 34 -0.83 -20.00 13.14
C PRO A 34 -0.10 -20.08 11.80
N SER A 35 -0.49 -21.01 10.93
CA SER A 35 0.14 -21.16 9.60
C SER A 35 -0.22 -19.99 8.67
N MET A 36 -1.46 -19.50 8.73
CA MET A 36 -1.90 -18.34 7.98
C MET A 36 -1.20 -17.06 8.41
N LEU A 37 -1.02 -16.86 9.71
CA LEU A 37 -0.20 -15.76 10.24
C LEU A 37 1.25 -15.89 9.77
N ALA A 38 1.86 -17.07 9.84
CA ALA A 38 3.22 -17.28 9.38
C ALA A 38 3.41 -16.94 7.88
N MET A 39 2.39 -17.17 7.05
CA MET A 39 2.41 -16.80 5.63
C MET A 39 2.18 -15.30 5.39
N ASN A 40 1.23 -14.69 6.09
CA ASN A 40 0.80 -13.31 5.81
C ASN A 40 1.66 -12.26 6.53
N MET A 41 2.21 -12.58 7.70
CA MET A 41 2.97 -11.64 8.53
C MET A 41 4.25 -11.11 7.87
N PRO A 42 5.08 -11.92 7.19
CA PRO A 42 6.28 -11.41 6.52
C PRO A 42 5.94 -10.37 5.45
N VAL A 43 4.90 -10.63 4.66
CA VAL A 43 4.41 -9.70 3.63
C VAL A 43 3.89 -8.42 4.29
N ALA A 44 3.10 -8.54 5.36
CA ALA A 44 2.55 -7.40 6.09
C ALA A 44 3.64 -6.50 6.70
N VAL A 45 4.67 -7.10 7.32
CA VAL A 45 5.82 -6.37 7.87
C VAL A 45 6.60 -5.66 6.77
N LEU A 46 6.83 -6.33 5.64
CA LEU A 46 7.51 -5.73 4.50
C LEU A 46 6.71 -4.54 3.93
N THR A 47 5.39 -4.69 3.76
CA THR A 47 4.53 -3.62 3.27
C THR A 47 4.44 -2.45 4.26
N LEU A 48 4.35 -2.72 5.56
CA LEU A 48 4.43 -1.69 6.61
C LEU A 48 5.75 -0.91 6.51
N THR A 49 6.87 -1.63 6.43
CA THR A 49 8.21 -1.03 6.32
C THR A 49 8.33 -0.18 5.06
N MET A 50 7.81 -0.66 3.93
CA MET A 50 7.74 0.09 2.68
C MET A 50 6.91 1.37 2.83
N CYS A 51 5.72 1.29 3.43
CA CYS A 51 4.87 2.45 3.66
C CYS A 51 5.55 3.50 4.56
N VAL A 52 6.24 3.06 5.62
CA VAL A 52 7.03 3.93 6.48
C VAL A 52 8.18 4.58 5.68
N GLY A 53 8.95 3.81 4.91
CA GLY A 53 10.02 4.34 4.08
C GLY A 53 9.54 5.39 3.08
N ILE A 54 8.41 5.14 2.41
CA ILE A 54 7.79 6.09 1.49
C ILE A 54 7.27 7.32 2.22
N GLY A 55 6.61 7.16 3.37
CA GLY A 55 6.15 8.27 4.19
C GLY A 55 7.30 9.18 4.61
N LEU A 56 8.43 8.60 5.04
CA LEU A 56 9.66 9.33 5.36
C LEU A 56 10.25 10.03 4.12
N ALA A 57 10.25 9.38 2.96
CA ALA A 57 10.71 10.00 1.71
C ALA A 57 9.88 11.24 1.35
N TYR A 58 8.54 11.16 1.43
CA TYR A 58 7.69 12.33 1.23
C TYR A 58 7.88 13.39 2.30
N MET A 59 8.09 13.01 3.56
CA MET A 59 8.36 13.96 4.63
C MET A 59 9.62 14.78 4.34
N LEU A 60 10.71 14.12 3.93
CA LEU A 60 11.97 14.76 3.55
C LEU A 60 11.80 15.62 2.29
N ALA A 61 11.21 15.07 1.23
CA ALA A 61 11.01 15.77 -0.03
C ALA A 61 10.17 17.04 0.15
N LEU A 62 9.06 16.97 0.91
CA LEU A 62 8.19 18.10 1.18
C LEU A 62 8.81 19.13 2.14
N LYS A 63 9.71 18.70 3.04
CA LYS A 63 10.44 19.59 3.93
C LYS A 63 11.49 20.40 3.17
N ILE A 64 12.24 19.76 2.28
CA ILE A 64 13.40 20.38 1.60
C ILE A 64 12.97 21.06 0.29
N ARG A 65 12.02 20.50 -0.45
CA ARG A 65 11.71 20.91 -1.84
C ARG A 65 10.21 20.87 -2.10
N SER A 66 9.47 21.61 -1.31
CA SER A 66 8.00 21.64 -1.36
C SER A 66 7.50 22.25 -2.67
N SER A 67 6.62 21.54 -3.39
CA SER A 67 5.88 22.08 -4.53
C SER A 67 4.48 21.48 -4.64
N THR A 68 3.55 22.20 -5.27
CA THR A 68 2.19 21.71 -5.50
C THR A 68 2.16 20.43 -6.35
N PRO A 69 2.93 20.31 -7.45
CA PRO A 69 2.94 19.08 -8.24
C PRO A 69 3.46 17.86 -7.45
N LEU A 70 4.47 18.04 -6.58
CA LEU A 70 4.94 16.98 -5.68
C LEU A 70 3.81 16.46 -4.77
N LEU A 71 2.99 17.35 -4.22
CA LEU A 71 1.84 16.96 -3.40
C LEU A 71 0.78 16.19 -4.21
N VAL A 72 0.46 16.66 -5.42
CA VAL A 72 -0.55 16.01 -6.29
C VAL A 72 -0.12 14.59 -6.65
N PHE A 73 1.09 14.41 -7.17
CA PHE A 73 1.61 13.08 -7.49
C PHE A 73 1.82 12.22 -6.24
N GLY A 74 2.15 12.83 -5.11
CA GLY A 74 2.20 12.13 -3.82
C GLY A 74 0.86 11.56 -3.37
N VAL A 75 -0.22 12.32 -3.54
CA VAL A 75 -1.58 11.84 -3.25
C VAL A 75 -2.01 10.78 -4.26
N LEU A 76 -1.72 10.96 -5.56
CA LEU A 76 -2.03 9.95 -6.58
C LEU A 76 -1.31 8.62 -6.30
N HIS A 77 -0.04 8.67 -5.89
CA HIS A 77 0.70 7.49 -5.46
C HIS A 77 0.03 6.82 -4.26
N LEU A 78 -0.31 7.59 -3.21
CA LEU A 78 -0.98 7.06 -2.03
C LEU A 78 -2.30 6.37 -2.39
N VAL A 79 -3.13 7.01 -3.21
CA VAL A 79 -4.44 6.47 -3.62
C VAL A 79 -4.28 5.20 -4.46
N ALA A 80 -3.38 5.19 -5.44
CA ALA A 80 -3.12 4.00 -6.26
C ALA A 80 -2.60 2.83 -5.39
N THR A 81 -1.67 3.10 -4.47
CA THR A 81 -1.15 2.08 -3.55
C THR A 81 -2.24 1.59 -2.59
N ALA A 82 -3.08 2.47 -2.05
CA ALA A 82 -4.19 2.06 -1.19
C ALA A 82 -5.17 1.13 -1.93
N PHE A 83 -5.56 1.47 -3.16
CA PHE A 83 -6.42 0.59 -3.96
C PHE A 83 -5.74 -0.73 -4.34
N SER A 84 -4.42 -0.71 -4.59
CA SER A 84 -3.63 -1.93 -4.81
C SER A 84 -3.70 -2.86 -3.59
N GLN A 85 -3.50 -2.33 -2.38
CA GLN A 85 -3.59 -3.11 -1.14
C GLN A 85 -4.99 -3.64 -0.87
N VAL A 86 -6.03 -2.83 -1.08
CA VAL A 86 -7.43 -3.27 -0.96
C VAL A 86 -7.71 -4.42 -1.94
N SER A 87 -7.25 -4.31 -3.18
CA SER A 87 -7.45 -5.34 -4.19
C SER A 87 -6.71 -6.64 -3.83
N ALA A 88 -5.49 -6.54 -3.33
CA ALA A 88 -4.73 -7.70 -2.84
C ALA A 88 -5.40 -8.39 -1.64
N VAL A 89 -5.94 -7.61 -0.71
CA VAL A 89 -6.72 -8.10 0.44
C VAL A 89 -7.98 -8.86 -0.04
N MET A 90 -8.72 -8.30 -0.99
CA MET A 90 -9.90 -8.97 -1.56
C MET A 90 -9.54 -10.27 -2.28
N GLY A 91 -8.45 -10.28 -3.05
CA GLY A 91 -7.90 -11.49 -3.66
C GLY A 91 -7.56 -12.56 -2.63
N ASN A 92 -6.93 -12.17 -1.51
CA ASN A 92 -6.60 -13.08 -0.41
C ASN A 92 -7.84 -13.66 0.29
N ILE A 93 -8.89 -12.85 0.50
CA ILE A 93 -10.16 -13.32 1.07
C ILE A 93 -10.78 -14.38 0.16
N ILE A 94 -10.81 -14.15 -1.16
CA ILE A 94 -11.35 -15.11 -2.12
C ILE A 94 -10.49 -16.37 -2.16
N ARG A 95 -9.16 -16.24 -2.16
CA ARG A 95 -8.23 -17.37 -2.10
C ARG A 95 -8.53 -18.27 -0.90
N GLN A 96 -8.75 -17.68 0.28
CA GLN A 96 -9.10 -18.45 1.47
C GLN A 96 -10.47 -19.10 1.32
N LYS A 97 -11.48 -18.38 0.80
CA LYS A 97 -12.81 -18.97 0.58
C LYS A 97 -12.77 -20.19 -0.35
N LEU A 98 -11.96 -20.13 -1.41
CA LEU A 98 -11.72 -21.26 -2.33
C LEU A 98 -10.99 -22.42 -1.63
N MET A 99 -9.95 -22.14 -0.84
CA MET A 99 -9.20 -23.16 -0.11
C MET A 99 -10.06 -23.95 0.88
N TYR A 100 -10.98 -23.27 1.57
CA TYR A 100 -11.90 -23.88 2.52
C TYR A 100 -13.27 -24.23 1.92
N GLN A 101 -13.36 -24.33 0.59
CA GLN A 101 -14.55 -24.79 -0.16
C GLN A 101 -15.85 -24.01 0.14
N SER A 102 -15.73 -22.78 0.65
CA SER A 102 -16.86 -21.86 0.91
C SER A 102 -17.24 -21.01 -0.30
N MET A 103 -16.52 -21.20 -1.42
CA MET A 103 -16.79 -20.62 -2.73
C MET A 103 -16.44 -21.65 -3.81
N SER A 104 -17.25 -21.75 -4.87
CA SER A 104 -17.04 -22.70 -5.96
C SER A 104 -16.14 -22.16 -7.08
N MET A 105 -15.52 -23.07 -7.81
CA MET A 105 -14.92 -22.80 -9.13
C MET A 105 -15.99 -22.94 -10.23
N PRO A 106 -15.92 -22.20 -11.36
CA PRO A 106 -14.81 -21.34 -11.82
C PRO A 106 -14.91 -19.86 -11.40
N ASP A 107 -16.05 -19.40 -10.89
CA ASP A 107 -16.27 -17.96 -10.67
C ASP A 107 -15.32 -17.36 -9.63
N GLY A 108 -15.02 -18.11 -8.56
CA GLY A 108 -14.09 -17.64 -7.54
C GLY A 108 -12.65 -17.48 -8.05
N SER A 109 -12.18 -18.34 -8.96
CA SER A 109 -10.82 -18.21 -9.51
C SER A 109 -10.69 -17.04 -10.48
N GLN A 110 -11.75 -16.76 -11.25
CA GLN A 110 -11.81 -15.57 -12.11
C GLN A 110 -11.82 -14.28 -11.28
N MET A 111 -12.65 -14.21 -10.23
CA MET A 111 -12.67 -13.05 -9.34
C MET A 111 -11.31 -12.84 -8.66
N MET A 112 -10.71 -13.91 -8.12
CA MET A 112 -9.38 -13.86 -7.51
C MET A 112 -8.33 -13.30 -8.49
N SER A 113 -8.33 -13.79 -9.73
CA SER A 113 -7.43 -13.32 -10.79
C SER A 113 -7.62 -11.82 -11.09
N LEU A 114 -8.87 -11.37 -11.19
CA LEU A 114 -9.20 -9.97 -11.42
C LEU A 114 -8.67 -9.06 -10.29
N TYR A 115 -8.83 -9.48 -9.03
CA TYR A 115 -8.33 -8.71 -7.89
C TYR A 115 -6.80 -8.64 -7.84
N TYR A 116 -6.08 -9.75 -8.06
CA TYR A 116 -4.61 -9.70 -8.08
C TYR A 116 -4.05 -8.96 -9.30
N SER A 117 -4.72 -9.06 -10.46
CA SER A 117 -4.33 -8.32 -11.66
C SER A 117 -4.55 -6.82 -11.47
N GLY A 118 -5.71 -6.42 -10.93
CA GLY A 118 -6.00 -5.04 -10.55
C GLY A 118 -5.01 -4.50 -9.52
N ALA A 119 -4.70 -5.30 -8.49
CA ALA A 119 -3.69 -4.95 -7.49
C ALA A 119 -2.32 -4.67 -8.11
N SER A 120 -1.89 -5.51 -9.05
CA SER A 120 -0.61 -5.38 -9.75
C SER A 120 -0.55 -4.14 -10.63
N LEU A 121 -1.60 -3.87 -11.41
CA LEU A 121 -1.71 -2.69 -12.27
C LEU A 121 -1.71 -1.40 -11.45
N LEU A 122 -2.49 -1.35 -10.37
CA LEU A 122 -2.54 -0.20 -9.46
C LEU A 122 -1.22 0.00 -8.73
N GLY A 123 -0.55 -1.08 -8.33
CA GLY A 123 0.78 -1.02 -7.71
C GLY A 123 1.83 -0.45 -8.66
N PHE A 124 1.83 -0.90 -9.92
CA PHE A 124 2.69 -0.34 -10.96
C PHE A 124 2.42 1.15 -11.18
N LEU A 125 1.15 1.54 -11.31
CA LEU A 125 0.76 2.94 -11.48
C LEU A 125 1.18 3.81 -10.27
N GLY A 126 1.06 3.27 -9.05
CA GLY A 126 1.54 3.91 -7.83
C GLY A 126 3.04 4.22 -7.89
N TRP A 127 3.86 3.26 -8.32
CA TRP A 127 5.30 3.46 -8.51
C TRP A 127 5.63 4.51 -9.58
N VAL A 128 4.87 4.55 -10.68
CA VAL A 128 5.01 5.60 -11.70
C VAL A 128 4.78 6.98 -11.08
N PHE A 129 3.72 7.16 -10.29
CA PHE A 129 3.45 8.42 -9.61
C PHE A 129 4.53 8.77 -8.57
N PHE A 130 5.08 7.79 -7.86
CA PHE A 130 6.20 8.00 -6.94
C PHE A 130 7.44 8.53 -7.66
N ILE A 131 7.83 7.91 -8.78
CA ILE A 131 9.00 8.31 -9.57
C ILE A 131 8.83 9.74 -10.10
N ILE A 132 7.64 10.07 -10.63
CA ILE A 132 7.33 11.42 -11.10
C ILE A 132 7.42 12.42 -9.94
N ALA A 133 6.84 12.09 -8.78
CA ALA A 133 6.89 12.94 -7.59
C ALA A 133 8.33 13.21 -7.14
N MET A 134 9.18 12.18 -7.07
CA MET A 134 10.58 12.32 -6.67
C MET A 134 11.38 13.10 -7.72
N THR A 135 11.12 12.89 -9.01
CA THR A 135 11.73 13.66 -10.09
C THR A 135 11.39 15.16 -9.96
N ILE A 136 10.13 15.49 -9.69
CA ILE A 136 9.70 16.87 -9.43
C ILE A 136 10.42 17.44 -8.21
N ALA A 137 10.49 16.68 -7.12
CA ALA A 137 11.18 17.11 -5.91
C ALA A 137 12.65 17.45 -6.21
N LEU A 138 13.39 16.58 -6.90
CA LEU A 138 14.80 16.77 -7.23
C LEU A 138 15.04 17.98 -8.15
N ASN A 139 14.09 18.30 -9.04
CA ASN A 139 14.17 19.45 -9.95
C ASN A 139 13.64 20.75 -9.34
N THR A 140 12.93 20.69 -8.21
CA THR A 140 12.46 21.87 -7.49
C THR A 140 13.64 22.46 -6.70
N LYS A 141 13.93 23.76 -6.87
CA LYS A 141 14.97 24.43 -6.07
C LYS A 141 14.59 24.36 -4.59
N PRO A 142 15.55 24.09 -3.68
CA PRO A 142 15.29 24.24 -2.25
C PRO A 142 14.86 25.69 -1.98
N PRO A 143 13.97 25.94 -1.00
CA PRO A 143 13.74 27.29 -0.54
C PRO A 143 15.11 27.84 -0.15
N VAL A 144 15.49 28.97 -0.75
CA VAL A 144 16.73 29.68 -0.45
C VAL A 144 16.78 29.74 1.07
N GLU A 145 17.84 29.20 1.68
CA GLU A 145 18.13 29.47 3.08
C GLU A 145 18.09 30.99 3.21
N GLU A 146 17.07 31.54 3.87
CA GLU A 146 17.12 32.93 4.27
C GLU A 146 18.37 33.04 5.14
N THR A 147 19.39 33.62 4.53
CA THR A 147 20.69 33.94 5.09
C THR A 147 20.50 34.52 6.49
N PHE A 148 21.01 33.81 7.49
CA PHE A 148 21.35 34.36 8.80
C PHE A 148 22.81 34.06 9.09
#